data_AF-A0A382LZR5-F1
#
_entry.id   AF-A0A382LZR5-F1
#
_cell.length_a   1.000
_cell.length_b   1.000
_cell.length_c   1.000
_cell.angle_alpha   90.00
_cell.angle_beta   90.00
_cell.angle_gamma   90.00
#
_symmetry.space_group_name_H-M   'P 1'
#
loop_
_entity.id
_entity.type
_entity.pdbx_description
1 polymer ?
#
loop_
_entity_poly.entity_id
_entity_poly.type
_entity_poly.pdbx_seq_one_letter_code
_entity_poly.pdbx_strand_id
1 'polypeptide(L)'
;MEKHAKVVVIGGGVVGCSILFHLAKFGLKNCILLERKELTSGSSWHAAGNVHVISNDPNISRLMAYTIRLYKEIEETSGHSTGFKPSGGFYLASNEIWADYLKRERSKARYMGLDQE
;
A
#
# COMPACT_ATOMS: atom_id res chain seq x y z
N MET A 1 -24.41 -19.65 5.18
CA MET A 1 -23.85 -18.34 5.56
C MET A 1 -23.48 -18.43 7.02
N GLU A 2 -22.23 -18.08 7.38
CA GLU A 2 -21.79 -18.06 8.77
C GLU A 2 -22.64 -17.07 9.58
N LYS A 3 -23.13 -17.50 10.75
CA LYS A 3 -23.96 -16.65 11.62
C LYS A 3 -23.13 -15.89 12.65
N HIS A 4 -21.87 -16.26 12.83
CA HIS A 4 -20.96 -15.68 13.82
C HIS A 4 -19.55 -15.53 13.22
N ALA A 5 -18.94 -14.36 13.42
CA ALA A 5 -17.56 -14.08 13.04
C ALA A 5 -16.84 -13.40 14.20
N LYS A 6 -15.52 -13.60 14.30
CA LYS A 6 -14.68 -12.85 15.25
C LYS A 6 -14.47 -11.41 14.77
N VAL A 7 -14.30 -11.24 13.47
CA VAL A 7 -14.12 -9.94 12.81
C VAL A 7 -14.89 -9.93 11.50
N VAL A 8 -15.61 -8.83 11.25
CA VAL A 8 -16.27 -8.57 9.97
C VAL A 8 -15.64 -7.32 9.36
N VAL A 9 -15.05 -7.45 8.18
CA VAL A 9 -14.49 -6.36 7.38
C VAL A 9 -15.55 -5.92 6.36
N ILE A 10 -15.92 -4.65 6.35
CA ILE A 10 -16.93 -4.10 5.44
C ILE A 10 -16.22 -3.30 4.34
N GLY A 11 -16.40 -3.72 3.09
CA GLY A 11 -15.81 -3.15 1.89
C GLY A 11 -14.69 -4.02 1.31
N GLY A 12 -14.87 -4.46 0.06
CA GLY A 12 -13.95 -5.28 -0.73
C GLY A 12 -13.01 -4.49 -1.62
N GLY A 13 -12.66 -3.26 -1.22
CA GLY A 13 -11.57 -2.52 -1.83
C GLY A 13 -10.19 -3.00 -1.38
N VAL A 14 -9.12 -2.42 -1.92
CA VAL A 14 -7.73 -2.81 -1.60
C VAL A 14 -7.43 -2.78 -0.09
N VAL A 15 -7.98 -1.81 0.64
CA VAL A 15 -7.80 -1.68 2.09
C VAL A 15 -8.47 -2.83 2.84
N GLY A 16 -9.74 -3.15 2.52
CA GLY A 16 -10.47 -4.22 3.20
C GLY A 16 -9.87 -5.59 2.92
N CYS A 17 -9.49 -5.85 1.66
CA CYS A 17 -8.76 -7.06 1.29
C CYS A 17 -7.41 -7.16 2.01
N SER A 18 -6.67 -6.04 2.12
CA SER A 18 -5.40 -6.00 2.85
C SER A 18 -5.59 -6.29 4.34
N ILE A 19 -6.63 -5.74 4.99
CA ILE A 19 -6.95 -6.05 6.39
C ILE A 19 -7.21 -7.54 6.56
N LEU A 20 -8.10 -8.12 5.74
CA LEU A 20 -8.41 -9.54 5.83
C LEU A 20 -7.18 -10.42 5.59
N PHE A 21 -6.35 -10.07 4.60
CA PHE A 21 -5.09 -10.74 4.31
C PHE A 21 -4.17 -10.76 5.55
N HIS A 22 -3.96 -9.61 6.20
CA HIS A 22 -3.09 -9.54 7.38
C HIS A 22 -3.68 -10.30 8.58
N LEU A 23 -4.98 -10.21 8.82
CA LEU A 23 -5.64 -10.98 9.88
C LEU A 23 -5.43 -12.49 9.67
N ALA A 24 -5.62 -12.97 8.44
CA ALA A 24 -5.38 -14.36 8.08
C ALA A 24 -3.89 -14.75 8.20
N LYS A 25 -2.97 -13.90 7.72
CA LYS A 25 -1.51 -14.10 7.82
C LYS A 25 -1.04 -14.21 9.27
N PHE A 26 -1.65 -13.47 10.20
CA PHE A 26 -1.36 -13.57 11.65
C PHE A 26 -2.14 -14.68 12.36
N GLY A 27 -2.82 -15.57 11.62
CA GLY A 27 -3.47 -16.76 12.15
C GLY A 27 -4.87 -16.54 12.75
N LEU A 28 -5.46 -15.35 12.59
CA LEU A 28 -6.82 -15.11 13.05
C LEU A 28 -7.82 -15.83 12.13
N LYS A 29 -8.48 -16.83 12.70
CA LYS A 29 -9.56 -17.59 12.02
C LYS A 29 -10.93 -16.96 12.27
N ASN A 30 -11.90 -17.32 11.45
CA ASN A 30 -13.28 -16.83 11.51
C ASN A 30 -13.41 -15.31 11.29
N CYS A 31 -12.76 -14.82 10.23
CA CYS A 31 -12.91 -13.45 9.73
C CYS A 31 -13.69 -13.49 8.42
N ILE A 32 -14.63 -12.55 8.26
CA ILE A 32 -15.47 -12.44 7.06
C ILE A 32 -15.27 -11.06 6.44
N LEU A 33 -15.21 -11.00 5.11
CA LEU A 33 -15.29 -9.74 4.36
C LEU A 33 -16.62 -9.68 3.63
N LEU A 34 -17.29 -8.54 3.76
CA LEU A 34 -18.56 -8.25 3.09
C LEU A 34 -18.34 -7.10 2.11
N GLU A 35 -18.64 -7.36 0.84
CA GLU A 35 -18.69 -6.35 -0.21
C GLU A 35 -20.11 -6.30 -0.77
N ARG A 36 -20.60 -5.09 -1.04
CA ARG A 36 -21.95 -4.86 -1.56
C ARG A 36 -22.09 -5.37 -2.99
N LYS A 37 -21.05 -5.24 -3.81
CA LYS A 37 -21.02 -5.68 -5.21
C LYS A 37 -19.89 -6.70 -5.42
N GLU A 38 -19.03 -6.46 -6.40
CA GLU A 38 -17.79 -7.19 -6.63
C GLU A 38 -16.61 -6.51 -5.92
N LEU A 39 -15.55 -7.29 -5.67
CA LEU A 39 -14.30 -6.75 -5.16
C LEU A 39 -13.81 -5.62 -6.06
N THR A 40 -13.18 -4.61 -5.46
CA THR A 40 -12.63 -3.42 -6.13
C THR A 40 -13.62 -2.44 -6.76
N SER A 41 -14.93 -2.71 -6.74
CA SER A 41 -15.99 -1.90 -7.38
C SER A 41 -16.12 -0.44 -6.92
N GLY A 42 -15.38 -0.03 -5.88
CA GLY A 42 -15.26 1.35 -5.39
C GLY A 42 -14.15 2.14 -6.10
N SER A 43 -13.29 2.82 -5.34
CA SER A 43 -12.19 3.60 -5.93
C SER A 43 -11.01 2.76 -6.42
N SER A 44 -10.92 1.51 -5.98
CA SER A 44 -9.77 0.65 -6.26
C SER A 44 -9.64 0.26 -7.73
N TRP A 45 -10.73 0.03 -8.46
CA TRP A 45 -10.65 -0.37 -9.87
C TRP A 45 -10.11 0.72 -10.79
N HIS A 46 -10.37 1.99 -10.48
CA HIS A 46 -10.00 3.13 -11.32
C HIS A 46 -8.74 3.86 -10.82
N ALA A 47 -8.03 3.28 -9.84
CA ALA A 47 -6.78 3.84 -9.36
C ALA A 47 -5.70 3.68 -10.44
N ALA A 48 -4.92 4.75 -10.69
CA ALA A 48 -3.84 4.70 -11.68
C ALA A 48 -2.68 3.76 -11.30
N GLY A 49 -2.62 3.31 -10.04
CA GLY A 49 -1.61 2.36 -9.58
C GLY A 49 -0.23 2.96 -9.24
N ASN A 50 -0.11 4.28 -9.17
CA ASN A 50 1.15 4.93 -8.79
C ASN A 50 1.48 4.69 -7.31
N VAL A 51 2.67 4.15 -7.04
CA VAL A 51 3.18 3.90 -5.69
C VAL A 51 4.48 4.68 -5.50
N HIS A 52 4.49 5.58 -4.52
CA HIS A 52 5.66 6.38 -4.14
C HIS A 52 5.87 6.32 -2.64
N VAL A 53 7.09 6.64 -2.19
CA VAL A 53 7.52 6.46 -0.79
C VAL A 53 7.71 7.78 -0.04
N ILE A 54 7.68 8.91 -0.76
CA ILE A 54 7.92 10.24 -0.19
C ILE A 54 6.61 10.77 0.42
N SER A 55 6.63 11.00 1.73
CA SER A 55 5.56 11.65 2.46
C SER A 55 6.18 12.56 3.53
N ASN A 56 5.45 13.61 3.90
CA ASN A 56 5.85 14.48 5.00
C ASN A 56 5.81 13.75 6.36
N ASP A 57 5.02 12.68 6.47
CA ASP A 57 4.92 11.84 7.66
C ASP A 57 5.80 10.58 7.52
N PRO A 58 6.83 10.42 8.38
CA PRO A 58 7.71 9.25 8.38
C PRO A 58 6.99 7.90 8.51
N ASN A 59 5.88 7.83 9.25
CA ASN A 59 5.12 6.59 9.42
C ASN A 59 4.38 6.21 8.14
N ILE A 60 3.88 7.20 7.41
CA ILE A 60 3.28 6.98 6.09
C ILE A 60 4.33 6.50 5.10
N SER A 61 5.53 7.11 5.08
CA SER A 61 6.64 6.64 4.26
C SER A 61 7.04 5.19 4.57
N ARG A 62 7.12 4.82 5.84
CA ARG A 62 7.38 3.42 6.25
C ARG A 62 6.29 2.47 5.78
N LEU A 63 5.02 2.86 5.90
CA LEU A 63 3.89 2.07 5.42
C LEU A 63 3.93 1.88 3.91
N MET A 64 4.20 2.93 3.14
CA MET A 64 4.36 2.86 1.68
C MET A 64 5.52 1.93 1.29
N ALA A 65 6.67 2.05 1.96
CA ALA A 65 7.82 1.18 1.73
C ALA A 65 7.49 -0.30 2.05
N TYR A 66 6.71 -0.55 3.10
CA TYR A 66 6.20 -1.87 3.41
C TYR A 66 5.28 -2.40 2.31
N THR A 67 4.32 -1.60 1.85
CA THR A 67 3.38 -1.98 0.78
C THR A 67 4.12 -2.37 -0.51
N ILE A 68 5.17 -1.64 -0.88
CA ILE A 68 6.01 -2.00 -2.04
C ILE A 68 6.61 -3.40 -1.88
N ARG A 69 7.18 -3.70 -0.71
CA ARG A 69 7.74 -5.04 -0.43
C ARG A 69 6.66 -6.12 -0.37
N LEU A 70 5.49 -5.77 0.14
CA LEU A 70 4.36 -6.69 0.28
C LEU A 70 3.86 -7.18 -1.08
N TYR A 71 3.89 -6.37 -2.15
CA TYR A 71 3.48 -6.85 -3.48
C TYR A 71 4.28 -8.06 -3.93
N LYS A 72 5.60 -8.05 -3.72
CA LYS A 72 6.45 -9.21 -4.03
C LYS A 72 6.05 -10.44 -3.20
N GLU A 73 5.83 -10.26 -1.90
CA GLU A 73 5.39 -11.35 -1.03
C GLU A 73 4.03 -11.93 -1.45
N ILE A 74 3.08 -11.08 -1.87
CA ILE A 74 1.77 -11.51 -2.37
C ILE A 74 1.94 -12.35 -3.64
N GLU A 75 2.80 -11.96 -4.58
CA GLU A 75 3.07 -12.77 -5.78
C GLU A 75 3.63 -14.15 -5.41
N GLU A 76 4.62 -14.18 -4.52
CA GLU A 76 5.28 -15.42 -4.07
C GLU A 76 4.31 -16.36 -3.33
N THR A 77 3.44 -15.81 -2.48
CA THR A 77 2.52 -16.61 -1.65
C THR A 77 1.25 -17.03 -2.37
N SER A 78 0.72 -16.20 -3.28
CA SER A 78 -0.54 -16.48 -3.98
C SER A 78 -0.33 -17.17 -5.33
N GLY A 79 0.87 -17.13 -5.91
CA GLY A 79 1.14 -17.57 -7.28
C GLY A 79 0.51 -16.70 -8.36
N HIS A 80 -0.11 -15.57 -7.99
CA HIS A 80 -0.74 -14.63 -8.92
C HIS A 80 0.10 -13.35 -9.02
N SER A 81 0.31 -12.84 -10.23
CA SER A 81 1.00 -11.57 -10.38
C SER A 81 0.15 -10.41 -9.86
N THR A 82 0.80 -9.48 -9.17
CA THR A 82 0.27 -8.19 -8.73
C THR A 82 0.36 -7.12 -9.82
N GLY A 83 1.11 -7.38 -10.89
CA GLY A 83 1.38 -6.42 -11.95
C GLY A 83 2.27 -5.24 -11.52
N PHE A 84 2.88 -5.30 -10.33
CA PHE A 84 3.74 -4.24 -9.82
C PHE A 84 5.01 -4.12 -10.65
N LYS A 85 5.31 -2.90 -11.11
CA LYS A 85 6.52 -2.59 -11.89
C LYS A 85 7.37 -1.59 -11.11
N PRO A 86 8.57 -1.96 -10.64
CA PRO A 86 9.46 -1.03 -9.92
C PRO A 86 10.19 -0.10 -10.90
N SER A 87 9.45 0.74 -11.62
CA SER A 87 10.01 1.67 -12.63
C SER A 87 10.69 2.90 -12.02
N GLY A 88 10.63 3.08 -10.70
CA GLY A 88 11.02 4.31 -10.03
C GLY A 88 10.08 5.48 -10.34
N GLY A 89 10.47 6.68 -9.91
CA GLY A 89 9.75 7.92 -10.14
C GLY A 89 10.61 9.12 -9.82
N PHE A 90 10.31 10.27 -10.44
CA PHE A 90 11.05 11.51 -10.27
C PHE A 90 10.12 12.63 -9.82
N TYR A 91 10.61 13.48 -8.92
CA TYR A 91 9.97 14.74 -8.57
C TYR A 91 10.75 15.88 -9.23
N LEU A 92 10.04 16.75 -9.95
CA LEU A 92 10.63 17.91 -10.61
C LEU A 92 10.36 19.17 -9.78
N ALA A 93 11.42 19.91 -9.47
CA ALA A 93 11.30 21.24 -8.88
C ALA A 93 11.09 22.28 -9.98
N SER A 94 9.99 23.02 -9.91
CA SER A 94 9.69 24.11 -10.85
C SER A 94 10.35 25.44 -10.47
N ASN A 95 10.90 25.55 -9.26
CA ASN A 95 11.61 26.72 -8.73
C ASN A 95 12.51 26.35 -7.53
N GLU A 96 13.31 27.31 -7.06
CA GLU A 96 14.23 27.18 -5.93
C GLU A 96 13.55 26.69 -4.64
N ILE A 97 12.35 27.21 -4.33
CA ILE A 97 11.60 26.82 -3.12
C ILE A 97 11.26 25.32 -3.16
N TRP A 98 10.80 24.82 -4.30
CA TRP A 98 10.55 23.38 -4.48
C TRP A 98 11.85 22.57 -4.48
N ALA A 99 12.95 23.10 -5.00
CA ALA A 99 14.24 22.42 -4.94
C ALA A 99 14.70 22.22 -3.49
N ASP A 100 14.58 23.24 -2.65
CA ASP A 100 14.92 23.16 -1.22
C ASP A 100 13.98 22.21 -0.46
N TYR A 101 12.69 22.22 -0.78
CA TYR A 101 11.74 21.24 -0.26
C TYR A 101 12.19 19.80 -0.59
N LEU A 102 12.52 19.50 -1.85
CA LEU A 102 12.94 18.16 -2.25
C LEU A 102 14.27 17.74 -1.60
N LYS A 103 15.24 18.65 -1.43
CA LYS A 103 16.48 18.38 -0.66
C LYS A 103 16.18 17.96 0.79
N ARG A 104 15.20 18.62 1.43
CA ARG A 104 14.75 18.28 2.77
C ARG A 104 14.09 16.91 2.82
N GLU A 105 13.18 16.63 1.89
CA GLU A 105 12.51 15.32 1.84
C GLU A 105 13.50 14.17 1.56
N ARG A 106 14.49 14.38 0.68
CA ARG A 106 15.61 13.44 0.47
C ARG A 106 16.39 13.15 1.77
N SER A 107 16.67 14.19 2.56
CA SER A 107 17.38 14.03 3.84
C SER A 107 16.58 13.17 4.83
N LYS A 108 15.26 13.35 4.88
CA LYS A 108 14.37 12.50 5.69
C LYS A 108 14.35 11.05 5.19
N ALA A 109 14.27 10.86 3.86
CA ALA A 109 14.26 9.53 3.26
C ALA A 109 15.53 8.73 3.62
N ARG A 110 16.71 9.36 3.54
CA ARG A 110 17.99 8.78 3.96
C ARG A 110 18.00 8.37 5.43
N TYR A 111 17.48 9.21 6.32
CA TYR A 111 17.36 8.87 7.75
C TYR A 111 16.47 7.63 7.98
N MET A 112 15.47 7.42 7.13
CA MET A 112 14.58 6.26 7.20
C MET A 112 15.14 5.00 6.53
N GLY A 113 16.35 5.05 5.96
CA GLY A 113 16.93 3.94 5.20
C GLY A 113 16.23 3.68 3.86
N LEU A 114 15.58 4.70 3.29
CA LEU A 114 15.01 4.65 1.95
C LEU A 114 16.05 5.17 0.96
N ASP A 115 16.57 4.29 0.11
CA ASP A 115 17.49 4.68 -0.97
C ASP A 115 16.73 5.54 -2.00
N GLN A 116 17.06 6.84 -2.01
CA GLN A 116 16.56 7.82 -2.96
C GLN A 116 17.74 8.66 -3.45
N GLU A 117 17.93 8.69 -4.77
CA GLU A 117 18.96 9.52 -5.42
C GLU A 117 18.62 11.00 -5.37
#